data_AF-G0VKV1-F1
#
_entry.id   AF-G0VKV1-F1
#
_cell.length_a   1.000
_cell.length_b   1.000
_cell.length_c   1.000
_cell.angle_alpha   90.00
_cell.angle_beta   90.00
_cell.angle_gamma   90.00
#
_symmetry.space_group_name_H-M   'P 1'
#
loop_
_entity.id
_entity.type
_entity.pdbx_description
1 polymer ?
#
loop_
_entity_poly.entity_id
_entity_poly.type
_entity_poly.pdbx_seq_one_letter_code
_entity_poly.pdbx_strand_id
1 'polypeptide(L)'
;MKINVTKPLKWAQWTTYILVFLFLDVIIMGPLSCLIFHDFYHYLIPNDASQTFPLSKFQKITQEKGLVQFKQSIKRIPHESAQLPILSNNGIPEPIPLRDHVNYIMDLRLQLFCRTHQGEFPSTPLTVSLSSNVGRGTPLYVKEWQVVCMRPGADIYERELYSDAKTHGNRRAAFEREWVNTVHWEDVISLPPDTKHLTLSVEKRGAVELLFKMDDDDDGSAVQIRETFIQGLRYLMVKHRLLAYLFGCIVCYVVLSLMFLFTSVATFTFVSSRIVKMKTD
;
A
#
# COMPACT_ATOMS: atom_id res chain seq x y z
N MET A 1 -1.26 -48.93 51.17
CA MET A 1 -1.85 -48.43 49.90
C MET A 1 -0.73 -48.37 48.86
N LYS A 2 -0.68 -49.29 47.88
CA LYS A 2 0.40 -49.29 46.87
C LYS A 2 0.09 -48.21 45.84
N ILE A 3 0.82 -47.10 45.88
CA ILE A 3 0.72 -46.03 44.89
C ILE A 3 1.22 -46.61 43.57
N ASN A 4 0.35 -46.64 42.55
CA ASN A 4 0.65 -47.27 41.27
C ASN A 4 1.47 -46.28 40.41
N VAL A 5 2.80 -46.24 40.66
CA VAL A 5 3.76 -45.30 40.04
C VAL A 5 3.83 -45.44 38.51
N THR A 6 3.31 -46.53 37.95
CA THR A 6 3.29 -46.80 36.50
C THR A 6 2.36 -45.90 35.70
N LYS A 7 1.26 -45.41 36.28
CA LYS A 7 0.32 -44.51 35.61
C LYS A 7 0.87 -43.08 35.39
N PRO A 8 1.44 -42.40 36.42
CA PRO A 8 2.03 -41.07 36.23
C PRO A 8 3.25 -41.09 35.31
N LEU A 9 4.06 -42.17 35.34
CA LEU A 9 5.22 -42.32 34.46
C LEU A 9 4.81 -42.42 32.98
N LYS A 10 3.73 -43.14 32.67
CA LYS A 10 3.18 -43.19 31.30
C LYS A 10 2.69 -41.82 30.85
N TRP A 11 1.96 -41.10 31.71
CA TRP A 11 1.51 -39.73 31.41
C TRP A 11 2.69 -38.80 31.10
N ALA A 12 3.75 -38.84 31.91
CA ALA A 12 4.96 -38.04 31.68
C ALA A 12 5.62 -38.35 30.32
N GLN A 13 5.65 -39.62 29.90
CA GLN A 13 6.16 -40.02 28.58
C GLN A 13 5.30 -39.43 27.45
N TRP A 14 3.97 -39.55 27.54
CA TRP A 14 3.05 -38.98 26.55
C TRP A 14 3.16 -37.46 26.47
N THR A 15 3.26 -36.75 27.60
CA THR A 15 3.43 -35.30 27.61
C THR A 15 4.75 -34.89 26.97
N THR A 16 5.84 -35.63 27.20
CA THR A 16 7.13 -35.34 26.56
C THR A 16 7.05 -35.55 25.05
N TYR A 17 6.38 -36.60 24.57
CA TYR A 17 6.18 -36.83 23.15
C TYR A 17 5.33 -35.73 22.50
N ILE A 18 4.23 -35.32 23.14
CA ILE A 18 3.39 -34.22 22.66
C ILE A 18 4.18 -32.91 22.62
N LEU A 19 4.98 -32.64 23.65
CA LEU A 19 5.78 -31.42 23.72
C LEU A 19 6.86 -31.38 22.63
N VAL A 20 7.57 -32.50 22.42
CA VAL A 20 8.56 -32.61 21.33
C VAL A 20 7.89 -32.45 19.97
N PHE A 21 6.72 -33.06 19.77
CA PHE A 21 5.97 -32.94 18.52
C PHE A 21 5.52 -31.49 18.26
N LEU A 22 4.95 -30.82 19.26
CA LEU A 22 4.57 -29.40 19.18
C LEU A 22 5.78 -28.50 18.95
N PHE A 23 6.90 -28.81 19.58
CA PHE A 23 8.15 -28.06 19.40
C PHE A 23 8.65 -28.16 17.96
N LEU A 24 8.69 -29.38 17.40
CA LEU A 24 9.06 -29.60 16.00
C LEU A 24 8.08 -28.90 15.05
N ASP A 25 6.78 -28.99 15.32
CA ASP A 25 5.74 -28.37 14.49
C ASP A 25 5.88 -26.84 14.48
N VAL A 26 5.99 -26.19 15.64
CA VAL A 26 6.08 -24.72 15.70
C VAL A 26 7.42 -24.20 15.18
N ILE A 27 8.54 -24.84 15.51
CA ILE A 27 9.88 -24.32 15.16
C ILE A 27 10.31 -24.67 13.74
N ILE A 28 9.86 -25.81 13.21
CA ILE A 28 10.21 -26.21 11.85
C ILE A 28 9.09 -25.84 10.89
N MET A 29 7.85 -26.28 11.14
CA MET A 29 6.74 -26.06 10.19
C MET A 29 6.28 -24.61 10.17
N GLY A 30 6.32 -23.90 11.30
CA GLY A 30 5.99 -22.49 11.36
C GLY A 30 6.82 -21.64 10.38
N PRO A 31 8.15 -21.54 10.53
CA PRO A 31 9.01 -20.79 9.61
C PRO A 31 8.94 -21.30 8.17
N LEU A 32 8.86 -22.62 7.97
CA LEU A 32 8.75 -23.21 6.63
C LEU A 32 7.46 -22.79 5.92
N SER A 33 6.33 -22.76 6.64
CA SER A 33 5.05 -22.32 6.10
C SER A 33 5.08 -20.86 5.66
N CYS A 34 5.69 -20.00 6.48
CA CYS A 34 5.88 -18.59 6.16
C CYS A 34 6.77 -18.41 4.93
N LEU A 35 7.86 -19.19 4.81
CA LEU A 35 8.78 -19.11 3.68
C LEU A 35 8.10 -19.55 2.38
N ILE A 36 7.43 -20.70 2.38
CA ILE A 36 6.70 -21.21 1.20
C ILE A 36 5.60 -20.23 0.78
N PHE A 37 4.84 -19.72 1.76
CA PHE A 37 3.78 -18.76 1.47
C PHE A 37 4.35 -17.42 0.99
N HIS A 38 5.48 -16.97 1.52
CA HIS A 38 6.16 -15.75 1.09
C HIS A 38 6.52 -15.81 -0.40
N ASP A 39 7.14 -16.90 -0.83
CA ASP A 39 7.51 -17.10 -2.24
C ASP A 39 6.27 -17.16 -3.13
N PHE A 40 5.25 -17.91 -2.71
CA PHE A 40 3.97 -17.97 -3.42
C PHE A 40 3.29 -16.60 -3.51
N TYR A 41 3.29 -15.83 -2.42
CA TYR A 41 2.66 -14.52 -2.33
C TYR A 41 3.34 -13.52 -3.26
N HIS A 42 4.67 -13.47 -3.27
CA HIS A 42 5.43 -12.58 -4.16
C HIS A 42 5.30 -12.97 -5.64
N TYR A 43 5.09 -14.24 -5.95
CA TYR A 43 4.77 -14.68 -7.30
C TYR A 43 3.35 -14.25 -7.72
N LEU A 44 2.39 -14.32 -6.80
CA LEU A 44 0.99 -13.99 -7.08
C LEU A 44 0.76 -12.47 -7.19
N ILE A 45 1.41 -11.71 -6.31
CA ILE A 45 1.32 -10.25 -6.20
C ILE A 45 2.76 -9.74 -6.12
N PRO A 46 3.33 -9.36 -7.26
CA PRO A 46 4.69 -8.87 -7.27
C PRO A 46 4.76 -7.52 -6.55
N ASN A 47 5.92 -7.18 -6.01
CA ASN A 47 6.09 -5.98 -5.16
C ASN A 47 5.78 -4.68 -5.90
N ASP A 48 5.84 -4.70 -7.22
CA ASP A 48 5.53 -3.61 -8.12
C ASP A 48 4.04 -3.50 -8.50
N ALA A 49 3.18 -4.40 -8.00
CA ALA A 49 1.73 -4.37 -8.29
C ALA A 49 1.02 -3.12 -7.74
N SER A 50 1.64 -2.39 -6.80
CA SER A 50 1.18 -1.09 -6.31
C SER A 50 2.38 -0.20 -6.07
N GLN A 51 2.43 0.96 -6.72
CA GLN A 51 3.49 1.95 -6.54
C GLN A 51 2.90 3.32 -6.28
N THR A 52 3.54 4.06 -5.38
CA THR A 52 3.17 5.43 -5.05
C THR A 52 4.22 6.37 -5.62
N PHE A 53 3.78 7.36 -6.37
CA PHE A 53 4.64 8.35 -7.01
C PHE A 53 4.31 9.73 -6.45
N PRO A 54 5.27 10.42 -5.80
CA PRO A 54 5.01 11.76 -5.30
C PRO A 54 4.83 12.74 -6.45
N LEU A 55 3.98 13.74 -6.25
CA LEU A 55 3.68 14.75 -7.27
C LEU A 55 4.91 15.61 -7.60
N SER A 56 5.92 15.64 -6.72
CA SER A 56 7.25 16.24 -6.97
C SER A 56 7.95 15.66 -8.20
N LYS A 57 7.64 14.42 -8.59
CA LYS A 57 8.17 13.75 -9.79
C LYS A 57 7.53 14.21 -11.08
N PHE A 58 6.43 14.96 -11.01
CA PHE A 58 5.69 15.39 -12.17
C PHE A 58 6.28 16.68 -12.74
N GLN A 59 6.38 16.76 -14.06
CA GLN A 59 6.78 18.01 -14.70
C GLN A 59 5.64 19.03 -14.58
N LYS A 60 5.88 20.10 -13.82
CA LYS A 60 4.97 21.24 -13.73
C LYS A 60 5.05 22.05 -15.03
N ILE A 61 3.97 22.06 -15.81
CA ILE A 61 3.93 22.75 -17.12
C ILE A 61 3.58 24.22 -16.93
N THR A 62 2.48 24.48 -16.22
CA THR A 62 1.87 25.79 -16.13
C THR A 62 1.48 26.07 -14.69
N GLN A 63 1.79 27.28 -14.23
CA GLN A 63 1.26 27.86 -13.01
C GLN A 63 0.76 29.25 -13.36
N GLU A 64 -0.44 29.28 -13.95
CA GLU A 64 -1.18 30.52 -14.14
C GLU A 64 -2.13 30.72 -12.97
N LYS A 65 -2.60 31.95 -12.75
CA LYS A 65 -3.48 32.26 -11.61
C LYS A 65 -4.70 31.34 -11.62
N GLY A 66 -4.79 30.45 -10.63
CA GLY A 66 -5.86 29.47 -10.50
C GLY A 66 -5.67 28.17 -11.30
N LEU A 67 -4.71 28.04 -12.22
CA LEU A 67 -4.48 26.81 -13.00
C LEU A 67 -3.08 26.25 -12.76
N VAL A 68 -3.02 25.03 -12.23
CA VAL A 68 -1.78 24.27 -12.07
C VAL A 68 -1.88 22.97 -12.85
N GLN A 69 -0.91 22.74 -13.74
CA GLN A 69 -0.85 21.53 -14.57
C GLN A 69 0.45 20.75 -14.31
N PHE A 70 0.28 19.46 -14.05
CA PHE A 70 1.34 18.47 -13.87
C PHE A 70 1.24 17.45 -14.99
N LYS A 71 2.34 17.21 -15.69
CA LYS A 71 2.42 16.19 -16.74
C LYS A 71 3.52 15.21 -16.45
N GLN A 72 3.24 13.95 -16.74
CA GLN A 72 4.19 12.87 -16.59
C GLN A 72 4.14 11.90 -17.75
N SER A 73 5.32 11.43 -18.17
CA SER A 73 5.46 10.34 -19.13
C SER A 73 5.44 8.99 -18.42
N ILE A 74 4.86 8.01 -19.09
CA ILE A 74 4.80 6.61 -18.63
C ILE A 74 5.76 5.82 -19.52
N LYS A 75 6.68 5.09 -18.89
CA LYS A 75 7.57 4.15 -19.57
C LYS A 75 7.08 2.73 -19.30
N ARG A 76 6.58 2.08 -20.35
CA ARG A 76 6.22 0.66 -20.30
C ARG A 76 7.47 -0.20 -20.35
N ILE A 77 7.59 -1.12 -19.41
CA ILE A 77 8.73 -2.00 -19.22
C ILE A 77 8.26 -3.44 -19.39
N PRO A 78 8.89 -4.24 -20.27
CA PRO A 78 8.51 -5.63 -20.48
C PRO A 78 8.50 -6.44 -19.18
N HIS A 79 7.65 -7.46 -19.11
CA HIS A 79 7.57 -8.33 -17.93
C HIS A 79 8.88 -9.13 -17.73
N GLU A 80 9.61 -9.41 -18.81
CA GLU A 80 10.85 -10.19 -18.82
C GLU A 80 12.04 -9.43 -18.21
N SER A 81 12.03 -8.11 -18.24
CA SER A 81 13.09 -7.33 -17.59
C SER A 81 12.97 -7.39 -16.07
N ALA A 82 14.13 -7.44 -15.42
CA ALA A 82 14.26 -7.38 -13.96
C ALA A 82 13.50 -6.17 -13.37
N GLN A 83 13.25 -6.25 -12.06
CA GLN A 83 12.51 -5.31 -11.19
C GLN A 83 12.32 -3.89 -11.76
N LEU A 84 11.10 -3.35 -11.65
CA LEU A 84 10.84 -1.97 -12.05
C LEU A 84 11.78 -1.00 -11.30
N PRO A 85 12.36 0.00 -11.99
CA PRO A 85 13.27 0.95 -11.37
C PRO A 85 12.52 1.73 -10.29
N ILE A 86 13.14 1.83 -9.12
CA ILE A 86 12.63 2.65 -8.02
C ILE A 86 12.95 4.11 -8.35
N LEU A 87 11.93 4.96 -8.41
CA LEU A 87 12.13 6.39 -8.61
C LEU A 87 12.75 6.99 -7.35
N SER A 88 13.91 7.62 -7.49
CA SER A 88 14.60 8.26 -6.35
C SER A 88 13.96 9.61 -6.03
N ASN A 89 13.84 10.01 -4.76
CA ASN A 89 13.32 11.33 -4.40
C ASN A 89 14.39 12.43 -4.56
N ASN A 90 14.81 12.68 -5.79
CA ASN A 90 15.84 13.67 -6.14
C ASN A 90 15.25 14.99 -6.71
N GLY A 91 13.93 15.19 -6.67
CA GLY A 91 13.27 16.36 -7.27
C GLY A 91 13.34 16.46 -8.82
N ILE A 92 13.93 15.47 -9.49
CA ILE A 92 14.01 15.42 -10.96
C ILE A 92 12.79 14.66 -11.49
N PRO A 93 12.10 15.18 -12.52
CA PRO A 93 11.03 14.46 -13.20
C PRO A 93 11.57 13.21 -13.91
N GLU A 94 11.06 12.05 -13.55
CA GLU A 94 11.48 10.74 -14.08
C GLU A 94 10.25 9.96 -14.56
N PRO A 95 10.27 9.36 -15.76
CA PRO A 95 9.10 8.69 -16.33
C PRO A 95 8.59 7.59 -15.40
N ILE A 96 7.28 7.50 -15.21
CA ILE A 96 6.66 6.49 -14.36
C ILE A 96 6.84 5.11 -14.99
N PRO A 97 7.58 4.19 -14.35
CA PRO A 97 7.78 2.85 -14.87
C PRO A 97 6.55 1.99 -14.57
N LEU A 98 5.92 1.43 -15.60
CA LEU A 98 4.81 0.48 -15.45
C LEU A 98 5.10 -0.77 -16.28
N ARG A 99 4.53 -1.92 -15.90
CA ARG A 99 4.64 -3.13 -16.73
C ARG A 99 3.90 -2.96 -18.04
N ASP A 100 4.46 -3.54 -19.08
CA ASP A 100 3.81 -3.62 -20.38
C ASP A 100 2.63 -4.60 -20.35
N HIS A 101 1.63 -4.38 -21.21
CA HIS A 101 0.41 -5.19 -21.34
C HIS A 101 -0.45 -5.34 -20.06
N VAL A 102 -0.15 -4.61 -18.99
CA VAL A 102 -0.92 -4.60 -17.74
C VAL A 102 -1.77 -3.34 -17.65
N ASN A 103 -3.05 -3.54 -17.33
CA ASN A 103 -3.97 -2.48 -16.96
C ASN A 103 -3.71 -2.05 -15.52
N TYR A 104 -3.63 -0.75 -15.29
CA TYR A 104 -3.52 -0.18 -13.95
C TYR A 104 -4.75 0.67 -13.62
N ILE A 105 -5.06 0.81 -12.35
CA ILE A 105 -5.95 1.82 -11.79
C ILE A 105 -5.10 2.86 -11.08
N MET A 106 -5.52 4.10 -11.17
CA MET A 106 -4.87 5.22 -10.50
C MET A 106 -5.75 5.77 -9.38
N ASP A 107 -5.17 5.87 -8.20
CA ASP A 107 -5.72 6.58 -7.05
C ASP A 107 -4.96 7.91 -6.91
N LEU A 108 -5.68 8.96 -6.48
CA LEU A 108 -5.15 10.30 -6.37
C LEU A 108 -5.22 10.77 -4.92
N ARG A 109 -4.10 11.26 -4.39
CA ARG A 109 -4.01 11.92 -3.09
C ARG A 109 -3.47 13.33 -3.30
N LEU A 110 -4.27 14.34 -3.00
CA LEU A 110 -3.84 15.74 -3.12
C LEU A 110 -3.88 16.40 -1.75
N GLN A 111 -2.82 17.16 -1.47
CA GLN A 111 -2.71 18.04 -0.32
C GLN A 111 -2.24 19.40 -0.80
N LEU A 112 -3.09 20.42 -0.60
CA LEU A 112 -2.77 21.76 -1.05
C LEU A 112 -3.21 22.83 -0.07
N PHE A 113 -2.43 23.90 -0.04
CA PHE A 113 -2.81 25.18 0.52
C PHE A 113 -3.41 26.04 -0.58
N CYS A 114 -4.46 26.76 -0.24
CA CYS A 114 -5.10 27.71 -1.13
C CYS A 114 -5.01 29.11 -0.53
N ARG A 115 -4.59 30.10 -1.32
CA ARG A 115 -4.55 31.51 -0.90
C ARG A 115 -5.32 32.36 -1.90
N THR A 116 -6.32 33.09 -1.44
CA THR A 116 -7.08 34.03 -2.28
C THR A 116 -6.51 35.45 -2.13
N HIS A 117 -6.47 36.19 -3.24
CA HIS A 117 -6.17 37.63 -3.21
C HIS A 117 -7.43 38.49 -3.02
N GLN A 118 -8.62 37.90 -3.12
CA GLN A 118 -9.91 38.57 -2.99
C GLN A 118 -10.63 38.14 -1.72
N GLY A 119 -11.35 39.07 -1.07
CA GLY A 119 -11.97 38.88 0.25
C GLY A 119 -13.24 38.03 0.30
N GLU A 120 -13.66 37.43 -0.82
CA GLU A 120 -14.85 36.57 -0.84
C GLU A 120 -14.59 35.18 -0.26
N PHE A 121 -15.69 34.48 0.03
CA PHE A 121 -15.86 33.32 0.92
C PHE A 121 -14.70 32.31 0.97
N PRO A 122 -14.43 31.74 2.16
CA PRO A 122 -13.28 30.85 2.36
C PRO A 122 -13.42 29.52 1.61
N SER A 123 -14.64 29.05 1.36
CA SER A 123 -14.90 27.78 0.66
C SER A 123 -15.32 28.02 -0.78
N THR A 124 -14.64 27.37 -1.71
CA THR A 124 -14.88 27.50 -3.14
C THR A 124 -14.62 26.19 -3.86
N PRO A 125 -15.36 25.89 -4.94
CA PRO A 125 -15.09 24.72 -5.76
C PRO A 125 -13.79 24.90 -6.55
N LEU A 126 -13.01 23.84 -6.60
CA LEU A 126 -11.83 23.67 -7.41
C LEU A 126 -12.05 22.43 -8.27
N THR A 127 -11.78 22.54 -9.57
CA THR A 127 -11.97 21.47 -10.54
C THR A 127 -10.67 20.73 -10.72
N VAL A 128 -10.67 19.45 -10.38
CA VAL A 128 -9.56 18.54 -10.70
C VAL A 128 -9.95 17.72 -11.91
N SER A 129 -9.08 17.74 -12.92
CA SER A 129 -9.26 16.96 -14.13
C SER A 129 -8.00 16.16 -14.45
N LEU A 130 -8.21 14.96 -14.98
CA LEU A 130 -7.14 14.09 -15.43
C LEU A 130 -7.35 13.78 -16.90
N SER A 131 -6.30 13.90 -17.68
CA SER A 131 -6.31 13.60 -19.11
C SER A 131 -5.13 12.72 -19.47
N SER A 132 -5.31 11.98 -20.57
CA SER A 132 -4.30 11.12 -21.15
C SER A 132 -4.41 11.14 -22.68
N ASN A 133 -3.39 10.62 -23.36
CA ASN A 133 -3.40 10.46 -24.82
C ASN A 133 -4.55 9.59 -25.32
N VAL A 134 -5.04 8.66 -24.49
CA VAL A 134 -6.16 7.77 -24.82
C VAL A 134 -7.48 8.54 -24.99
N GLY A 135 -7.61 9.73 -24.40
CA GLY A 135 -8.80 10.57 -24.47
C GLY A 135 -8.81 11.63 -25.58
N ARG A 136 -7.84 11.66 -26.51
CA ARG A 136 -7.75 12.67 -27.60
C ARG A 136 -7.98 14.14 -27.15
N GLY A 137 -7.57 14.48 -25.94
CA GLY A 137 -7.73 15.83 -25.37
C GLY A 137 -8.98 16.04 -24.50
N THR A 138 -9.91 15.08 -24.40
CA THR A 138 -10.97 15.12 -23.39
C THR A 138 -10.46 14.61 -22.05
N PRO A 139 -10.82 15.25 -20.92
CA PRO A 139 -10.47 14.74 -19.60
C PRO A 139 -11.19 13.41 -19.37
N LEU A 140 -10.43 12.40 -18.96
CA LEU A 140 -10.93 11.07 -18.58
C LEU A 140 -11.69 11.11 -17.25
N TYR A 141 -11.33 12.07 -16.40
CA TYR A 141 -11.94 12.29 -15.10
C TYR A 141 -12.03 13.77 -14.82
N VAL A 142 -13.16 14.22 -14.29
CA VAL A 142 -13.38 15.58 -13.82
C VAL A 142 -14.16 15.48 -12.52
N LYS A 143 -13.67 16.15 -11.48
CA LYS A 143 -14.36 16.22 -10.19
C LYS A 143 -14.18 17.59 -9.55
N GLU A 144 -15.26 18.10 -8.99
CA GLU A 144 -15.23 19.30 -8.18
C GLU A 144 -14.90 18.96 -6.73
N TRP A 145 -14.05 19.79 -6.13
CA TRP A 145 -13.58 19.67 -4.75
C TRP A 145 -13.73 21.01 -4.05
N GLN A 146 -14.46 21.02 -2.94
CA GLN A 146 -14.57 22.21 -2.09
C GLN A 146 -13.28 22.40 -1.29
N VAL A 147 -12.59 23.51 -1.51
CA VAL A 147 -11.34 23.87 -0.82
C VAL A 147 -11.51 25.13 0.01
N VAL A 148 -10.86 25.15 1.17
CA VAL A 148 -10.75 26.30 2.07
C VAL A 148 -9.51 27.11 1.71
N CYS A 149 -9.69 28.41 1.49
CA CYS A 149 -8.64 29.33 1.06
C CYS A 149 -8.39 30.41 2.11
N MET A 150 -7.11 30.64 2.37
CA MET A 150 -6.64 31.68 3.27
C MET A 150 -6.84 33.05 2.66
N ARG A 151 -7.40 33.97 3.45
CA ARG A 151 -7.63 35.37 3.05
C ARG A 151 -6.36 36.20 3.22
N PRO A 152 -6.20 37.30 2.44
CA PRO A 152 -5.15 38.28 2.70
C PRO A 152 -5.39 38.92 4.08
N GLY A 153 -4.38 38.95 4.95
CA GLY A 153 -4.50 39.57 6.28
C GLY A 153 -5.13 38.67 7.35
N ALA A 154 -5.51 37.42 7.03
CA ALA A 154 -5.68 36.36 8.03
C ALA A 154 -4.31 35.86 8.53
N ASP A 155 -3.36 36.79 8.67
CA ASP A 155 -1.96 36.53 8.93
C ASP A 155 -1.84 35.88 10.31
N ILE A 156 -1.20 34.72 10.34
CA ILE A 156 -0.65 34.23 11.59
C ILE A 156 0.50 35.16 11.93
N TYR A 157 0.45 35.81 13.09
CA TYR A 157 1.58 36.58 13.56
C TYR A 157 2.79 35.65 13.64
N GLU A 158 3.86 35.98 12.92
CA GLU A 158 5.09 35.18 12.86
C GLU A 158 5.65 34.91 14.27
N ARG A 159 5.41 35.84 15.21
CA ARG A 159 5.69 35.70 16.65
C ARG A 159 4.96 34.55 17.34
N GLU A 160 3.76 34.19 16.89
CA GLU A 160 2.97 33.08 17.41
C GLU A 160 3.34 31.74 16.76
N LEU A 161 3.98 31.76 15.59
CA LEU A 161 4.47 30.55 14.91
C LEU A 161 5.69 29.94 15.63
N TYR A 162 6.49 30.80 16.28
CA TYR A 162 7.70 30.42 17.02
C TYR A 162 7.55 30.60 18.55
N SER A 163 6.34 30.89 19.06
CA SER A 163 6.12 30.99 20.50
C SER A 163 6.29 29.63 21.18
N ASP A 164 6.81 29.67 22.41
CA ASP A 164 7.35 28.51 23.14
C ASP A 164 6.47 27.25 23.05
N ALA A 165 7.03 26.19 22.46
CA ALA A 165 6.36 24.90 22.22
C ALA A 165 5.85 24.20 23.50
N LYS A 166 6.24 24.67 24.67
CA LYS A 166 5.85 24.12 25.98
C LYS A 166 4.45 24.52 26.44
N THR A 167 3.88 25.63 25.96
CA THR A 167 2.59 26.16 26.46
C THR A 167 1.45 26.09 25.45
N HIS A 168 1.74 26.12 24.14
CA HIS A 168 0.70 26.23 23.09
C HIS A 168 0.70 25.13 22.03
N GLY A 169 1.59 24.13 22.13
CA GLY A 169 1.74 23.11 21.09
C GLY A 169 2.34 23.66 19.80
N ASN A 170 2.73 22.78 18.88
CA ASN A 170 3.38 23.18 17.62
C ASN A 170 2.36 23.91 16.71
N ARG A 171 2.39 25.26 16.68
CA ARG A 171 1.44 26.08 15.91
C ARG A 171 1.50 25.78 14.41
N ARG A 172 2.65 25.34 13.87
CA ARG A 172 2.77 24.81 12.51
C ARG A 172 1.85 23.61 12.28
N ALA A 173 1.82 22.66 13.22
CA ALA A 173 0.94 21.50 13.11
C ALA A 173 -0.54 21.90 13.22
N ALA A 174 -0.88 22.92 14.00
CA ALA A 174 -2.22 23.48 14.03
C ALA A 174 -2.59 24.15 12.69
N PHE A 175 -1.66 24.93 12.11
CA PHE A 175 -1.84 25.55 10.80
C PHE A 175 -2.04 24.51 9.69
N GLU A 176 -1.22 23.46 9.68
CA GLU A 176 -1.36 22.37 8.72
C GLU A 176 -2.73 21.69 8.86
N ARG A 177 -3.24 21.46 10.08
CA ARG A 177 -4.59 20.91 10.28
C ARG A 177 -5.72 21.84 9.85
N GLU A 178 -5.56 23.14 10.03
CA GLU A 178 -6.61 24.14 9.75
C GLU A 178 -6.70 24.51 8.26
N TRP A 179 -5.57 24.55 7.55
CA TRP A 179 -5.49 25.16 6.21
C TRP A 179 -5.03 24.22 5.09
N VAL A 180 -4.51 23.03 5.40
CA VAL A 180 -4.23 22.04 4.36
C VAL A 180 -5.55 21.40 3.94
N ASN A 181 -5.86 21.56 2.66
CA ASN A 181 -6.95 20.82 2.05
C ASN A 181 -6.42 19.45 1.64
N THR A 182 -6.99 18.39 2.20
CA THR A 182 -6.63 17.01 1.88
C THR A 182 -7.79 16.33 1.15
N VAL A 183 -7.46 15.57 0.12
CA VAL A 183 -8.43 14.72 -0.56
C VAL A 183 -7.79 13.44 -1.03
N HIS A 184 -8.52 12.34 -0.87
CA HIS A 184 -8.15 11.04 -1.39
C HIS A 184 -9.29 10.51 -2.25
N TRP A 185 -8.99 10.25 -3.51
CA TRP A 185 -9.91 9.61 -4.45
C TRP A 185 -9.32 8.30 -4.91
N GLU A 186 -10.09 7.24 -4.71
CA GLU A 186 -9.78 5.89 -5.19
C GLU A 186 -10.42 5.70 -6.56
N ASP A 187 -9.84 4.80 -7.37
CA ASP A 187 -10.40 4.32 -8.63
C ASP A 187 -10.71 5.44 -9.63
N VAL A 188 -9.80 6.42 -9.73
CA VAL A 188 -10.04 7.67 -10.47
C VAL A 188 -10.09 7.43 -11.97
N ILE A 189 -9.08 6.72 -12.51
CA ILE A 189 -9.01 6.33 -13.91
C ILE A 189 -8.35 4.96 -14.08
N SER A 190 -8.73 4.24 -15.12
CA SER A 190 -8.00 3.07 -15.63
C SER A 190 -6.95 3.51 -16.65
N LEU A 191 -5.72 3.04 -16.50
CA LEU A 191 -4.58 3.27 -17.38
C LEU A 191 -4.32 2.03 -18.26
N PRO A 192 -4.88 1.98 -19.49
CA PRO A 192 -4.62 0.88 -20.42
C PRO A 192 -3.15 0.88 -20.89
N PRO A 193 -2.64 -0.25 -21.44
CA PRO A 193 -1.25 -0.40 -21.90
C PRO A 193 -0.76 0.76 -22.79
N ASP A 194 -1.65 1.27 -23.65
CA ASP A 194 -1.36 2.30 -24.65
C ASP A 194 -1.20 3.73 -24.08
N THR A 195 -1.36 3.88 -22.76
CA THR A 195 -1.20 5.16 -22.05
C THR A 195 0.28 5.56 -22.02
N LYS A 196 0.61 6.70 -22.64
CA LYS A 196 1.98 7.24 -22.73
C LYS A 196 2.21 8.44 -21.84
N HIS A 197 1.18 9.25 -21.62
CA HIS A 197 1.26 10.45 -20.80
C HIS A 197 0.03 10.59 -19.92
N LEU A 198 0.26 11.17 -18.75
CA LEU A 198 -0.77 11.57 -17.80
C LEU A 198 -0.63 13.06 -17.54
N THR A 199 -1.74 13.79 -17.59
CA THR A 199 -1.79 15.20 -17.22
C THR A 199 -2.85 15.39 -16.14
N LEU A 200 -2.43 15.89 -14.98
CA LEU A 200 -3.28 16.34 -13.89
C LEU A 200 -3.40 17.86 -13.99
N SER A 201 -4.63 18.34 -14.14
CA SER A 201 -4.97 19.76 -14.17
C SER A 201 -5.86 20.10 -12.98
N VAL A 202 -5.40 21.08 -12.20
CA VAL A 202 -6.12 21.60 -11.04
C VAL A 202 -6.44 23.06 -11.35
N GLU A 203 -7.73 23.33 -11.56
CA GLU A 203 -8.22 24.64 -11.99
C GLU A 203 -9.19 25.20 -10.96
N LYS A 204 -9.03 26.48 -10.64
CA LYS A 204 -9.97 27.28 -9.87
C LYS A 204 -10.20 28.60 -10.57
N ARG A 205 -11.48 28.96 -10.71
CA ARG A 205 -11.88 30.28 -11.24
C ARG A 205 -11.52 31.37 -10.23
N GLY A 206 -10.78 32.38 -10.67
CA GLY A 206 -10.42 33.56 -9.87
C GLY A 206 -8.92 33.70 -9.58
N ALA A 207 -8.54 34.83 -8.97
CA ALA A 207 -7.15 35.14 -8.63
C ALA A 207 -6.72 34.41 -7.35
N VAL A 208 -6.38 33.13 -7.49
CA VAL A 208 -5.99 32.26 -6.38
C VAL A 208 -4.64 31.60 -6.63
N GLU A 209 -3.85 31.53 -5.58
CA GLU A 209 -2.58 30.82 -5.55
C GLU A 209 -2.80 29.44 -4.90
N LEU A 210 -2.36 28.39 -5.60
CA LEU A 210 -2.43 27.01 -5.14
C LEU A 210 -1.01 26.51 -4.88
N LEU A 211 -0.76 26.04 -3.66
CA LEU A 211 0.53 25.51 -3.23
C LEU A 211 0.36 24.07 -2.79
N PHE A 212 0.93 23.14 -3.54
CA PHE A 212 0.86 21.72 -3.25
C PHE A 212 1.96 21.30 -2.28
N LYS A 213 1.62 20.42 -1.35
CA LYS A 213 2.59 19.74 -0.49
C LYS A 213 3.25 18.62 -1.29
N MET A 214 4.51 18.80 -1.69
CA MET A 214 5.21 17.95 -2.66
C MET A 214 6.11 16.87 -2.05
N ASP A 215 6.74 17.16 -0.90
CA ASP A 215 7.75 16.30 -0.27
C ASP A 215 7.42 16.08 1.20
N ASP A 216 6.75 14.96 1.48
CA ASP A 216 6.84 14.28 2.77
C ASP A 216 6.80 12.78 2.46
N ASP A 217 7.71 12.02 3.08
CA ASP A 217 8.04 10.61 2.74
C ASP A 217 6.84 9.65 2.74
N ASP A 218 5.67 10.05 3.26
CA ASP A 218 4.39 9.34 3.09
C ASP A 218 3.14 10.24 3.10
N ASP A 219 3.28 11.52 3.47
CA ASP A 219 2.16 12.45 3.73
C ASP A 219 2.00 13.54 2.66
N GLY A 220 2.72 13.46 1.54
CA GLY A 220 2.61 14.42 0.44
C GLY A 220 1.42 14.20 -0.52
N SER A 221 1.31 15.09 -1.50
CA SER A 221 0.49 14.83 -2.69
C SER A 221 1.15 13.73 -3.52
N ALA A 222 0.40 12.68 -3.85
CA ALA A 222 0.91 11.52 -4.54
C ALA A 222 -0.13 10.90 -5.45
N VAL A 223 0.36 10.20 -6.47
CA VAL A 223 -0.42 9.35 -7.35
C VAL A 223 -0.06 7.91 -7.02
N GLN A 224 -1.03 7.12 -6.61
CA GLN A 224 -0.85 5.69 -6.41
C GLN A 224 -1.37 4.96 -7.63
N ILE A 225 -0.57 4.06 -8.18
CA ILE A 225 -0.91 3.27 -9.35
C ILE A 225 -0.86 1.80 -8.95
N ARG A 226 -1.97 1.10 -9.16
CA ARG A 226 -2.15 -0.30 -8.76
C ARG A 226 -2.64 -1.14 -9.91
N GLU A 227 -2.16 -2.37 -10.03
CA GLU A 227 -2.60 -3.29 -11.08
C GLU A 227 -4.09 -3.62 -10.95
N THR A 228 -4.79 -3.69 -12.08
CA THR A 228 -6.19 -4.09 -12.08
C THR A 228 -6.31 -5.60 -12.03
N PHE A 229 -6.84 -6.11 -10.93
CA PHE A 229 -7.28 -7.50 -10.84
C PHE A 229 -8.78 -7.53 -11.13
N ILE A 230 -9.17 -8.01 -12.32
CA ILE A 230 -10.51 -7.85 -12.91
C ILE A 230 -11.63 -8.43 -12.02
N GLN A 231 -11.33 -9.36 -11.10
CA GLN A 231 -12.10 -9.71 -9.90
C GLN A 231 -11.41 -10.89 -9.18
N GLY A 232 -11.69 -11.11 -7.90
CA GLY A 232 -11.32 -12.35 -7.19
C GLY A 232 -10.34 -12.18 -6.02
N LEU A 233 -9.78 -13.31 -5.56
CA LEU A 233 -8.90 -13.40 -4.38
C LEU A 233 -7.73 -12.41 -4.43
N ARG A 234 -7.14 -12.20 -5.61
CA ARG A 234 -6.00 -11.27 -5.81
C ARG A 234 -6.33 -9.82 -5.47
N TYR A 235 -7.52 -9.35 -5.84
CA TYR A 235 -7.97 -7.99 -5.50
C TYR A 235 -8.05 -7.81 -3.98
N LEU A 236 -8.64 -8.78 -3.27
CA LEU A 236 -8.73 -8.77 -1.81
C LEU A 236 -7.35 -8.80 -1.17
N MET A 237 -6.45 -9.64 -1.70
CA MET A 237 -5.08 -9.75 -1.23
C MET A 237 -4.28 -8.45 -1.40
N VAL A 238 -4.42 -7.73 -2.51
CA VAL A 238 -3.78 -6.42 -2.70
C VAL A 238 -4.34 -5.38 -1.73
N LYS A 239 -5.67 -5.35 -1.55
CA LYS A 239 -6.33 -4.40 -0.65
C LYS A 239 -5.98 -4.62 0.82
N HIS A 240 -5.87 -5.87 1.25
CA HIS A 240 -5.58 -6.25 2.63
C HIS A 240 -4.30 -7.07 2.76
N ARG A 241 -3.20 -6.56 2.20
CA ARG A 241 -1.89 -7.26 2.11
C ARG A 241 -1.46 -7.95 3.39
N LEU A 242 -1.52 -7.26 4.54
CA LEU A 242 -1.11 -7.84 5.82
C LEU A 242 -2.01 -9.01 6.26
N LEU A 243 -3.33 -8.81 6.22
CA LEU A 243 -4.29 -9.83 6.65
C LEU A 243 -4.27 -11.03 5.71
N ALA A 244 -4.22 -10.79 4.40
CA ALA A 244 -4.10 -11.82 3.39
C ALA A 244 -2.81 -12.64 3.56
N TYR A 245 -1.70 -11.96 3.89
CA TYR A 245 -0.42 -12.61 4.13
C TYR A 245 -0.47 -13.51 5.37
N LEU A 246 -0.95 -12.97 6.50
CA LEU A 246 -1.08 -13.73 7.75
C LEU A 246 -2.01 -14.94 7.60
N PHE A 247 -3.18 -14.73 6.97
CA PHE A 247 -4.13 -15.80 6.71
C PHE A 247 -3.52 -16.88 5.82
N GLY A 248 -2.79 -16.49 4.77
CA GLY A 248 -2.09 -17.41 3.89
C GLY A 248 -1.03 -18.25 4.62
N CYS A 249 -0.21 -17.63 5.47
CA CYS A 249 0.75 -18.34 6.31
C CYS A 249 0.05 -19.37 7.23
N ILE A 250 -1.08 -19.00 7.86
CA ILE A 250 -1.86 -19.90 8.71
C ILE A 250 -2.40 -21.09 7.91
N VAL A 251 -2.97 -20.85 6.73
CA VAL A 251 -3.49 -21.92 5.87
C VAL A 251 -2.35 -22.86 5.44
N CYS A 252 -1.21 -22.32 4.98
CA CYS A 252 -0.03 -23.12 4.65
C CYS A 252 0.48 -23.93 5.86
N TYR A 253 0.52 -23.31 7.05
CA TYR A 253 0.91 -23.98 8.28
C TYR A 253 0.00 -25.16 8.59
N VAL A 254 -1.33 -24.96 8.59
CA VAL A 254 -2.30 -26.04 8.84
C VAL A 254 -2.15 -27.18 7.84
N VAL A 255 -1.96 -26.89 6.55
CA VAL A 255 -1.75 -27.92 5.53
C VAL A 255 -0.46 -28.71 5.78
N LEU A 256 0.65 -28.03 6.08
CA LEU A 256 1.93 -28.68 6.37
C LEU A 256 1.87 -29.52 7.65
N SER A 257 1.27 -29.00 8.71
CA SER A 257 1.07 -29.73 9.97
C SER A 257 0.18 -30.96 9.78
N LEU A 258 -0.88 -30.87 8.97
CA LEU A 258 -1.70 -32.04 8.61
C LEU A 258 -0.87 -33.08 7.84
N MET A 259 -0.11 -32.66 6.82
CA MET A 259 0.77 -33.57 6.06
C MET A 259 1.82 -34.24 6.96
N PHE A 260 2.37 -33.52 7.93
CA PHE A 260 3.31 -34.06 8.92
C PHE A 260 2.67 -35.05 9.87
N LEU A 261 1.46 -34.75 10.35
CA LEU A 261 0.69 -35.66 11.19
C LEU A 261 0.35 -36.96 10.44
N PHE A 262 -0.13 -36.85 9.19
CA PHE A 262 -0.42 -38.01 8.36
C PHE A 262 0.82 -38.87 8.11
N THR A 263 1.95 -38.25 7.75
CA THR A 263 3.21 -38.99 7.52
C THR A 263 3.75 -39.63 8.80
N SER A 264 3.64 -38.95 9.95
CA SER A 264 4.03 -39.49 11.26
C SER A 264 3.17 -40.68 11.69
N VAL A 265 1.85 -40.59 11.52
CA VAL A 265 0.92 -41.71 11.82
C VAL A 265 1.17 -42.89 10.87
N ALA A 266 1.36 -42.63 9.57
CA ALA A 266 1.64 -43.67 8.58
C ALA A 266 2.97 -44.39 8.86
N THR A 267 4.03 -43.64 9.19
CA THR A 267 5.33 -44.24 9.54
C THR A 267 5.28 -45.01 10.85
N PHE A 268 4.61 -44.48 11.88
CA PHE A 268 4.44 -45.19 13.14
C PHE A 268 3.65 -46.50 13.00
N THR A 269 2.55 -46.48 12.26
CA THR A 269 1.74 -47.70 11.99
C THR A 269 2.54 -48.73 11.18
N PHE A 270 3.32 -48.29 10.20
CA PHE A 270 4.19 -49.18 9.43
C PHE A 270 5.28 -49.83 10.29
N VAL A 271 6.01 -49.04 11.10
CA VAL A 271 7.10 -49.54 11.95
C VAL A 271 6.58 -50.45 13.06
N SER A 272 5.49 -50.06 13.74
CA SER A 272 4.88 -50.89 14.78
C SER A 272 4.41 -52.24 14.24
N SER A 273 3.80 -52.27 13.05
CA SER A 273 3.40 -53.53 12.40
C SER A 273 4.58 -54.46 12.10
N ARG A 274 5.76 -53.90 11.75
CA ARG A 274 6.99 -54.69 11.53
C ARG A 274 7.59 -55.21 12.84
N ILE A 275 7.61 -54.41 13.90
CA ILE A 275 8.13 -54.83 15.20
C ILE A 275 7.28 -55.97 15.79
N VAL A 276 5.95 -55.91 15.60
CA VAL A 276 5.06 -56.99 16.02
C VAL A 276 5.37 -58.29 15.26
N LYS A 277 5.57 -58.22 13.93
CA LYS A 277 5.96 -59.38 13.12
C LYS A 277 7.30 -60.00 13.54
N MET A 278 8.30 -59.18 13.86
CA MET A 278 9.62 -59.67 14.33
C MET A 278 9.61 -60.31 15.72
N LYS A 279 8.56 -60.09 16.53
CA LYS A 279 8.41 -60.75 17.84
C LYS A 279 7.68 -62.10 17.76
N THR A 280 7.04 -62.38 16.63
CA THR A 280 6.28 -63.62 16.40
C THR A 280 7.07 -64.67 15.62
N ASP A 281 8.23 -64.31 15.08
CA ASP A 281 9.23 -65.21 14.50
C ASP A 281 10.36 -65.45 15.50
#